data_AF-A0A3A6NLE8-F1
#
_entry.id   AF-A0A3A6NLE8-F1
#
_cell.length_a   1.000
_cell.length_b   1.000
_cell.length_c   1.000
_cell.angle_alpha   90.00
_cell.angle_beta   90.00
_cell.angle_gamma   90.00
#
_symmetry.space_group_name_H-M   'P 1'
#
loop_
_entity.id
_entity.type
_entity.pdbx_description
1 polymer ?
#
loop_
_entity_poly.entity_id
_entity_poly.type
_entity_poly.pdbx_seq_one_letter_code
_entity_poly.pdbx_strand_id
1 'polypeptide(L)'
;MWGCPFPGESPFLKNEYKDIFVILIVLYLKEEGIPVKFEKMIRYFFYALVLFGFLLTSQHVIKGFRNMAAMTYNTYPLIYVTIFSAMLMGALIGLETLLREAGKRGKWKVNAEKLLFLGLPSLYFTFKSFIPLPVFLRASTPPFLPQINPETISIAAIVFGYALSTSFYKKI
;
A
#
# COMPACT_ATOMS: atom_id res chain seq x y z
N MET A 1 12.36 45.83 27.01
CA MET A 1 12.62 46.65 25.81
C MET A 1 12.97 45.69 24.67
N TRP A 2 12.08 45.59 23.68
CA TRP A 2 12.27 45.19 22.26
C TRP A 2 12.89 43.81 21.95
N GLY A 3 12.34 42.94 21.10
CA GLY A 3 11.18 43.03 20.20
C GLY A 3 11.21 41.82 19.24
N CYS A 4 10.06 41.21 18.99
CA CYS A 4 9.89 40.21 17.93
C CYS A 4 10.17 40.81 16.55
N PRO A 5 10.48 39.94 15.57
CA PRO A 5 9.83 40.07 14.27
C PRO A 5 9.27 38.72 13.78
N PHE A 6 7.95 38.65 13.64
CA PHE A 6 7.30 38.05 12.46
C PHE A 6 6.94 39.23 11.54
N PRO A 7 7.03 39.16 10.20
CA PRO A 7 6.29 38.17 9.41
C PRO A 7 6.97 37.70 8.09
N GLY A 8 6.37 36.68 7.47
CA GLY A 8 6.22 36.60 6.01
C GLY A 8 7.41 36.12 5.17
N GLU A 9 7.44 34.82 4.85
CA GLU A 9 7.42 34.34 3.46
C GLU A 9 7.28 32.80 3.46
N SER A 10 6.13 32.34 2.97
CA SER A 10 5.85 30.92 2.77
C SER A 10 6.49 30.44 1.46
N PRO A 11 7.32 29.38 1.42
CA PRO A 11 7.75 28.74 0.17
C PRO A 11 6.61 27.90 -0.47
N PHE A 12 5.37 28.18 -0.08
CA PHE A 12 4.14 27.56 -0.51
C PHE A 12 3.68 28.34 -1.74
N LEU A 13 4.15 27.95 -2.94
CA LEU A 13 3.57 28.21 -4.27
C LEU A 13 4.66 27.99 -5.34
N LYS A 14 5.14 26.75 -5.49
CA LYS A 14 5.94 26.39 -6.68
C LYS A 14 5.86 24.91 -7.01
N ASN A 15 4.66 24.42 -7.30
CA ASN A 15 4.46 23.36 -8.30
C ASN A 15 2.97 23.25 -8.61
N GLU A 16 2.54 24.22 -9.40
CA GLU A 16 1.24 24.29 -10.00
C GLU A 16 1.11 23.24 -11.11
N TYR A 17 -0.06 22.60 -11.17
CA TYR A 17 -0.58 21.70 -12.21
C TYR A 17 0.08 20.32 -12.35
N LYS A 18 -0.58 19.28 -11.81
CA LYS A 18 -0.99 18.07 -12.57
C LYS A 18 -1.59 17.00 -11.66
N ASP A 19 -2.92 17.02 -11.53
CA ASP A 19 -3.76 15.85 -11.27
C ASP A 19 -5.19 16.26 -11.67
N ILE A 20 -5.75 15.70 -12.75
CA ILE A 20 -7.09 16.08 -13.27
C ILE A 20 -8.19 15.80 -12.24
N PHE A 21 -8.01 14.76 -11.41
CA PHE A 21 -8.89 14.43 -10.29
C PHE A 21 -8.79 15.46 -9.14
N VAL A 22 -7.60 16.04 -8.94
CA VAL A 22 -7.37 17.11 -7.96
C VAL A 22 -7.96 18.42 -8.45
N ILE A 23 -7.93 18.71 -9.75
CA ILE A 23 -8.58 19.92 -10.31
C ILE A 23 -10.10 19.85 -10.11
N LEU A 24 -10.74 18.69 -10.30
CA LEU A 24 -12.18 18.54 -10.05
C LEU A 24 -12.54 18.75 -8.58
N ILE A 25 -11.79 18.18 -7.65
CA ILE A 25 -12.02 18.34 -6.20
C ILE A 25 -11.68 19.77 -5.73
N VAL A 26 -10.63 20.38 -6.26
CA VAL A 26 -10.22 21.75 -5.92
C VAL A 26 -11.19 22.78 -6.49
N LEU A 27 -11.71 22.59 -7.71
CA LEU A 27 -12.76 23.46 -8.26
C LEU A 27 -14.04 23.35 -7.42
N TYR A 28 -14.45 22.13 -7.06
CA TYR A 28 -15.64 21.89 -6.23
C TYR A 28 -15.51 22.51 -4.82
N LEU A 29 -14.34 22.41 -4.19
CA LEU A 29 -14.12 22.95 -2.83
C LEU A 29 -13.82 24.45 -2.80
N LYS A 30 -13.27 25.01 -3.88
CA LYS A 30 -13.04 26.46 -4.02
C LYS A 30 -14.34 27.23 -4.20
N GLU A 31 -15.36 26.60 -4.78
CA GLU A 31 -16.72 27.15 -4.90
C GLU A 31 -17.41 27.33 -3.52
N GLU A 32 -16.98 26.55 -2.51
CA GLU A 32 -17.53 26.55 -1.14
C GLU A 32 -16.75 27.45 -0.13
N GLY A 33 -15.69 28.15 -0.55
CA GLY A 33 -15.00 29.14 0.32
C GLY A 33 -14.22 28.56 1.52
N ILE A 34 -13.79 27.31 1.44
CA ILE A 34 -13.17 26.58 2.56
C ILE A 34 -11.65 26.89 2.66
N PRO A 35 -11.08 27.14 3.87
CA PRO A 35 -9.66 27.48 4.03
C PRO A 35 -8.72 26.29 3.69
N VAL A 36 -7.57 26.57 3.05
CA VAL A 36 -6.57 25.61 2.52
C VAL A 36 -6.07 24.55 3.52
N LYS A 37 -6.15 24.80 4.84
CA LYS A 37 -5.85 23.77 5.87
C LYS A 37 -6.84 22.60 5.84
N PHE A 38 -8.10 22.86 5.50
CA PHE A 38 -9.16 21.86 5.41
C PHE A 38 -8.97 20.92 4.22
N GLU A 39 -8.36 21.38 3.11
CA GLU A 39 -8.11 20.56 1.92
C GLU A 39 -7.15 19.38 2.18
N LYS A 40 -6.17 19.57 3.07
CA LYS A 40 -5.30 18.46 3.49
C LYS A 40 -6.05 17.49 4.38
N MET A 41 -6.85 18.01 5.31
CA MET A 41 -7.61 17.19 6.25
C MET A 41 -8.66 16.33 5.53
N ILE A 42 -9.38 16.90 4.56
CA ILE A 42 -10.37 16.17 3.77
C ILE A 42 -9.73 15.08 2.90
N ARG A 43 -8.51 15.32 2.39
CA ARG A 43 -7.75 14.32 1.63
C ARG A 43 -7.38 13.11 2.49
N TYR A 44 -6.85 13.34 3.69
CA TYR A 44 -6.54 12.25 4.62
C TYR A 44 -7.81 11.53 5.08
N PHE A 45 -8.90 12.26 5.28
CA PHE A 45 -10.20 11.66 5.64
C PHE A 45 -10.73 10.73 4.54
N PHE A 46 -10.75 11.17 3.28
CA PHE A 46 -11.15 10.33 2.16
C PHE A 46 -10.22 9.14 1.96
N TYR A 47 -8.91 9.34 2.08
CA TYR A 47 -7.94 8.23 2.01
C TYR A 47 -8.18 7.19 3.11
N ALA A 48 -8.41 7.63 4.35
CA ALA A 48 -8.78 6.75 5.45
C ALA A 48 -10.09 6.02 5.17
N LEU A 49 -11.11 6.70 4.63
CA LEU A 49 -12.40 6.11 4.29
C LEU A 49 -12.25 5.01 3.22
N VAL A 50 -11.46 5.25 2.17
CA VAL A 50 -11.16 4.23 1.15
C VAL A 50 -10.43 3.03 1.75
N LEU A 51 -9.45 3.28 2.62
CA LEU A 51 -8.65 2.23 3.25
C LEU A 51 -9.50 1.37 4.21
N PHE A 52 -10.34 2.01 5.03
CA PHE A 52 -11.30 1.32 5.89
C PHE A 52 -12.38 0.57 5.08
N GLY A 53 -12.92 1.19 4.05
CA GLY A 53 -13.89 0.57 3.15
C GLY A 53 -13.32 -0.69 2.50
N PHE A 54 -12.11 -0.59 1.95
CA PHE A 54 -11.39 -1.73 1.38
C PHE A 54 -11.16 -2.84 2.42
N LEU A 55 -10.75 -2.49 3.64
CA LEU A 55 -10.57 -3.45 4.72
C LEU A 55 -11.86 -4.23 5.00
N LEU A 56 -13.00 -3.54 5.17
CA LEU A 56 -14.30 -4.17 5.42
C LEU A 56 -14.75 -5.05 4.25
N THR A 57 -14.62 -4.57 3.02
CA THR A 57 -14.98 -5.35 1.82
C THR A 57 -14.10 -6.60 1.70
N SER A 58 -12.79 -6.48 1.93
CA SER A 58 -11.87 -7.63 1.88
C SER A 58 -12.25 -8.72 2.87
N GLN A 59 -12.64 -8.34 4.10
CA GLN A 59 -13.11 -9.29 5.12
C GLN A 59 -14.38 -10.01 4.68
N HIS A 60 -15.33 -9.28 4.08
CA HIS A 60 -16.58 -9.86 3.59
C HIS A 60 -16.33 -10.87 2.46
N VAL A 61 -15.48 -10.49 1.49
CA VAL A 61 -15.10 -11.35 0.37
C VAL A 61 -14.38 -12.61 0.87
N ILE A 62 -13.37 -12.48 1.72
CA ILE A 62 -12.62 -13.63 2.26
C ILE A 62 -13.54 -14.58 3.03
N LYS A 63 -14.49 -14.05 3.81
CA LYS A 63 -15.48 -14.88 4.53
C LYS A 63 -16.36 -15.67 3.57
N GLY A 64 -16.79 -15.06 2.46
CA GLY A 64 -17.54 -15.74 1.39
C GLY A 64 -16.76 -16.92 0.80
N PHE A 65 -15.50 -16.69 0.43
CA PHE A 65 -14.63 -17.76 -0.09
C PHE A 65 -14.29 -18.83 0.96
N ARG A 66 -14.22 -18.46 2.24
CA ARG A 66 -14.00 -19.42 3.34
C ARG A 66 -15.18 -20.38 3.49
N ASN A 67 -16.41 -19.86 3.40
CA ASN A 67 -17.62 -20.68 3.45
C ASN A 67 -17.71 -21.61 2.23
N MET A 68 -17.37 -21.12 1.03
CA MET A 68 -17.30 -21.98 -0.16
C MET A 68 -16.24 -23.07 0.01
N ALA A 69 -15.03 -22.73 0.45
CA ALA A 69 -13.95 -23.69 0.67
C ALA A 69 -14.34 -24.79 1.68
N ALA A 70 -15.13 -24.46 2.71
CA ALA A 70 -15.63 -25.43 3.68
C ALA A 70 -16.65 -26.42 3.07
N MET A 71 -17.39 -26.01 2.04
CA MET A 71 -18.37 -26.86 1.36
C MET A 71 -17.74 -27.70 0.23
N THR A 72 -16.85 -27.11 -0.57
CA THR A 72 -16.25 -27.77 -1.74
C THR A 72 -14.94 -28.48 -1.44
N TYR A 73 -14.40 -28.35 -0.22
CA TYR A 73 -13.06 -28.81 0.20
C TYR A 73 -11.90 -28.28 -0.66
N ASN A 74 -12.16 -27.30 -1.52
CA ASN A 74 -11.17 -26.67 -2.37
C ASN A 74 -10.72 -25.35 -1.76
N THR A 75 -9.53 -25.34 -1.18
CA THR A 75 -8.94 -24.17 -0.50
C THR A 75 -8.16 -23.25 -1.43
N TYR A 76 -7.90 -23.64 -2.69
CA TYR A 76 -7.11 -22.83 -3.62
C TYR A 76 -7.72 -21.44 -3.88
N PRO A 77 -9.03 -21.29 -4.16
CA PRO A 77 -9.63 -19.98 -4.40
C PRO A 77 -9.48 -19.03 -3.21
N LEU A 78 -9.62 -19.55 -1.99
CA LEU A 78 -9.45 -18.78 -0.76
C LEU A 78 -8.02 -18.23 -0.65
N ILE A 79 -7.00 -19.06 -0.90
CA ILE A 79 -5.60 -18.64 -0.80
C ILE A 79 -5.27 -17.52 -1.79
N TYR A 80 -5.72 -17.64 -3.04
CA TYR A 80 -5.50 -16.59 -4.06
C TYR A 80 -6.16 -15.28 -3.67
N VAL A 81 -7.41 -15.31 -3.24
CA VAL A 81 -8.15 -14.11 -2.83
C VAL A 81 -7.51 -13.46 -1.62
N THR A 82 -7.10 -14.23 -0.61
CA THR A 82 -6.43 -13.69 0.59
C THR A 82 -5.12 -13.00 0.23
N ILE A 83 -4.26 -13.63 -0.59
CA ILE A 83 -2.98 -13.05 -1.01
C ILE A 83 -3.22 -11.78 -1.83
N PHE A 84 -4.13 -11.83 -2.80
CA PHE A 84 -4.41 -10.70 -3.67
C PHE A 84 -4.98 -9.50 -2.89
N SER A 85 -5.94 -9.74 -1.98
CA SER A 85 -6.49 -8.68 -1.12
C SER A 85 -5.43 -8.09 -0.18
N ALA A 86 -4.57 -8.92 0.42
CA ALA A 86 -3.50 -8.47 1.30
C ALA A 86 -2.43 -7.65 0.55
N MET A 87 -2.04 -8.10 -0.64
CA MET A 87 -1.09 -7.38 -1.49
C MET A 87 -1.65 -6.02 -1.96
N LEU A 88 -2.93 -5.98 -2.35
CA LEU A 88 -3.62 -4.72 -2.66
C LEU A 88 -3.68 -3.79 -1.45
N MET A 89 -3.94 -4.30 -0.25
CA MET A 89 -3.93 -3.49 0.97
C MET A 89 -2.56 -2.83 1.21
N GLY A 90 -1.49 -3.62 1.11
CA GLY A 90 -0.12 -3.10 1.22
C GLY A 90 0.20 -2.04 0.16
N ALA A 91 -0.19 -2.31 -1.09
CA ALA A 91 0.01 -1.37 -2.19
C ALA A 91 -0.77 -0.07 -1.97
N LEU A 92 -2.00 -0.16 -1.45
CA LEU A 92 -2.86 0.98 -1.13
C LEU A 92 -2.22 1.85 -0.03
N ILE A 93 -1.67 1.25 1.03
CA ILE A 93 -0.92 1.98 2.07
C ILE A 93 0.28 2.72 1.47
N GLY A 94 1.01 2.07 0.56
CA GLY A 94 2.16 2.68 -0.12
C GLY A 94 1.78 3.71 -1.18
N LEU A 95 0.50 3.77 -1.59
CA LEU A 95 0.03 4.64 -2.67
C LEU A 95 0.26 6.12 -2.36
N GLU A 96 0.14 6.53 -1.09
CA GLU A 96 0.45 7.89 -0.65
C GLU A 96 1.87 8.32 -1.07
N THR A 97 2.84 7.43 -0.88
CA THR A 97 4.23 7.71 -1.27
C THR A 97 4.39 7.82 -2.77
N LEU A 98 3.68 6.98 -3.53
CA LEU A 98 3.70 6.97 -4.98
C LEU A 98 3.06 8.24 -5.56
N LEU A 99 1.95 8.71 -4.98
CA LEU A 99 1.32 9.99 -5.33
C LEU A 99 2.26 11.17 -5.05
N ARG A 100 2.98 11.14 -3.92
CA ARG A 100 3.97 12.17 -3.58
C ARG A 100 5.14 12.20 -4.56
N GLU A 101 5.65 11.05 -4.97
CA GLU A 101 6.71 10.95 -5.99
C GLU A 101 6.19 11.29 -7.40
N ALA A 102 4.93 10.96 -7.71
CA ALA A 102 4.30 11.30 -8.98
C ALA A 102 4.24 12.82 -9.22
N GLY A 103 4.05 13.62 -8.16
CA GLY A 103 4.07 15.08 -8.24
C GLY A 103 5.45 15.70 -8.51
N LYS A 104 6.55 14.95 -8.39
CA LYS A 104 7.90 15.47 -8.67
C LYS A 104 8.19 15.49 -10.17
N ARG A 105 9.04 16.43 -10.61
CA ARG A 105 9.63 16.42 -11.96
C ARG A 105 10.86 15.52 -11.94
N GLY A 106 11.03 14.67 -12.95
CA GLY A 106 12.16 13.72 -13.02
C GLY A 106 11.78 12.43 -13.74
N LYS A 107 12.77 11.56 -13.94
CA LYS A 107 12.57 10.22 -14.54
C LYS A 107 12.20 9.22 -13.44
N TRP A 108 11.21 8.37 -13.72
CA TRP A 108 10.88 7.25 -12.84
C TRP A 108 12.07 6.30 -12.74
N LYS A 109 12.48 6.01 -11.51
CA LYS A 109 13.46 4.97 -11.18
C LYS A 109 12.87 4.05 -10.14
N VAL A 110 13.33 2.80 -10.16
CA VAL A 110 12.98 1.79 -9.17
C VAL A 110 14.18 1.61 -8.26
N ASN A 111 13.94 1.62 -6.95
CA ASN A 111 14.97 1.26 -5.99
C ASN A 111 15.06 -0.27 -5.93
N ALA A 112 15.90 -0.82 -6.80
CA ALA A 112 16.12 -2.26 -6.91
C ALA A 112 16.69 -2.85 -5.61
N GLU A 113 17.52 -2.12 -4.87
CA GLU A 113 18.07 -2.56 -3.58
C GLU A 113 16.95 -2.78 -2.57
N LYS A 114 16.04 -1.81 -2.42
CA LYS A 114 14.89 -1.94 -1.53
C LYS A 114 13.98 -3.09 -1.94
N LEU A 115 13.78 -3.30 -3.25
CA LEU A 115 12.97 -4.41 -3.76
C LEU A 115 13.64 -5.77 -3.55
N LEU A 116 14.98 -5.85 -3.65
CA LEU A 116 15.74 -7.07 -3.40
C LEU A 116 15.79 -7.42 -1.92
N PHE A 117 16.14 -6.46 -1.05
CA PHE A 117 16.29 -6.72 0.38
C PHE A 117 14.97 -6.87 1.12
N LEU A 118 13.91 -6.17 0.71
CA LEU A 118 12.60 -6.22 1.38
C LEU A 118 11.54 -6.98 0.56
N GLY A 119 11.52 -6.77 -0.76
CA GLY A 119 10.54 -7.39 -1.65
C GLY A 119 10.80 -8.89 -1.88
N LEU A 120 12.05 -9.30 -2.06
CA LEU A 120 12.38 -10.71 -2.31
C LEU A 120 12.06 -11.66 -1.14
N PRO A 121 12.44 -11.35 0.13
CA PRO A 121 12.02 -12.21 1.25
C PRO A 121 10.50 -12.20 1.46
N SER A 122 9.84 -11.05 1.33
CA SER A 122 8.37 -10.97 1.48
C SER A 122 7.62 -11.72 0.37
N LEU A 123 8.13 -11.68 -0.87
CA LEU A 123 7.62 -12.46 -1.99
C LEU A 123 7.75 -13.97 -1.71
N TYR A 124 8.90 -14.41 -1.22
CA TYR A 124 9.12 -15.81 -0.86
C TYR A 124 8.09 -16.31 0.16
N PHE A 125 7.86 -15.54 1.24
CA PHE A 125 6.85 -15.90 2.25
C PHE A 125 5.42 -15.89 1.70
N THR A 126 5.11 -14.98 0.78
CA THR A 126 3.79 -14.87 0.15
C THR A 126 3.48 -16.10 -0.72
N PHE A 127 4.44 -16.54 -1.53
CA PHE A 127 4.26 -17.64 -2.48
C PHE A 127 4.67 -19.02 -1.95
N LYS A 128 5.10 -19.11 -0.68
CA LYS A 128 5.50 -20.37 -0.05
C LYS A 128 4.46 -21.49 -0.23
N SER A 129 3.17 -21.17 -0.15
CA SER A 129 2.09 -22.17 -0.29
C SER A 129 1.98 -22.79 -1.70
N PHE A 130 2.53 -22.12 -2.72
CA PHE A 130 2.51 -22.59 -4.10
C PHE A 130 3.80 -23.31 -4.53
N ILE A 131 4.90 -23.10 -3.81
CA ILE A 131 6.19 -23.68 -4.14
C ILE A 131 6.37 -24.93 -3.26
N PRO A 132 6.10 -26.15 -3.76
CA PRO A 132 6.41 -27.36 -3.02
C PRO A 132 7.94 -27.44 -2.86
N LEU A 133 8.44 -27.29 -1.63
CA LEU A 133 9.85 -27.49 -1.37
C LEU A 133 10.21 -28.96 -1.64
N PRO A 134 11.29 -29.22 -2.41
CA PRO A 134 11.84 -30.56 -2.55
C PRO A 134 12.14 -31.17 -1.18
N VAL A 135 11.87 -32.47 -1.02
CA VAL A 135 12.00 -33.22 0.25
C VAL A 135 13.38 -33.02 0.90
N PHE A 136 14.44 -32.94 0.10
CA PHE A 136 15.82 -32.72 0.57
C PHE A 136 16.01 -31.35 1.24
N LEU A 137 15.39 -30.29 0.71
CA LEU A 137 15.45 -28.96 1.33
C LEU A 137 14.57 -28.88 2.58
N ARG A 138 13.48 -29.66 2.65
CA ARG A 138 12.61 -29.76 3.84
C ARG A 138 13.35 -30.30 5.07
N ALA A 139 14.32 -31.19 4.88
CA ALA A 139 15.16 -31.71 5.97
C ALA A 139 16.18 -30.69 6.49
N SER A 140 16.61 -29.75 5.63
CA SER A 140 17.57 -28.71 5.96
C SER A 140 16.93 -27.36 6.33
N THR A 141 15.60 -27.21 6.19
CA THR A 141 14.90 -26.00 6.64
C THR A 141 14.78 -25.97 8.16
N PRO A 142 15.16 -24.86 8.81
CA PRO A 142 14.92 -24.66 10.23
C PRO A 142 13.48 -24.99 10.64
N PRO A 143 13.25 -25.60 11.82
CA PRO A 143 11.95 -26.15 12.22
C PRO A 143 10.82 -25.11 12.33
N PHE A 144 11.16 -23.81 12.39
CA PHE A 144 10.20 -22.70 12.42
C PHE A 144 9.67 -22.30 11.04
N LEU A 145 10.35 -22.64 9.94
CA LEU A 145 9.94 -22.26 8.58
C LEU A 145 8.71 -23.01 8.07
N PRO A 146 8.51 -24.32 8.34
CA PRO A 146 7.31 -25.04 7.92
C PRO A 146 6.04 -24.57 8.65
N GLN A 147 6.14 -24.20 9.93
CA GLN A 147 5.02 -23.87 10.83
C GLN A 147 4.47 -22.44 10.68
N ILE A 148 4.67 -21.81 9.53
CA ILE A 148 4.21 -20.45 9.31
C ILE A 148 2.69 -20.43 9.23
N ASN A 149 2.07 -19.68 10.14
CA ASN A 149 0.63 -19.50 10.20
C ASN A 149 0.13 -18.83 8.91
N PRO A 150 -1.10 -19.14 8.47
CA PRO A 150 -1.71 -18.50 7.30
C PRO A 150 -1.78 -16.97 7.43
N GLU A 151 -1.82 -16.43 8.65
CA GLU A 151 -1.79 -14.98 8.89
C GLU A 151 -0.45 -14.34 8.51
N THR A 152 0.66 -15.06 8.67
CA THR A 152 1.98 -14.56 8.28
C THR A 152 2.09 -14.38 6.76
N ILE A 153 1.38 -15.20 5.98
CA ILE A 153 1.31 -15.04 4.52
C ILE A 153 0.65 -13.70 4.17
N SER A 154 -0.45 -13.37 4.84
CA SER A 154 -1.14 -12.08 4.66
C SER A 154 -0.24 -10.90 5.02
N ILE A 155 0.48 -10.97 6.14
CA ILE A 155 1.42 -9.92 6.55
C ILE A 155 2.55 -9.78 5.52
N ALA A 156 3.13 -10.89 5.06
CA ALA A 156 4.17 -10.88 4.04
C ALA A 156 3.68 -10.27 2.72
N ALA A 157 2.44 -10.58 2.31
CA ALA A 157 1.82 -10.01 1.12
C ALA A 157 1.60 -8.49 1.26
N ILE A 158 1.17 -8.02 2.43
CA ILE A 158 1.05 -6.58 2.73
C ILE A 158 2.41 -5.90 2.64
N VAL A 159 3.45 -6.47 3.26
CA VAL A 159 4.81 -5.94 3.22
C VAL A 159 5.33 -5.89 1.78
N PHE A 160 5.08 -6.93 0.99
CA PHE A 160 5.45 -6.98 -0.42
C PHE A 160 4.75 -5.87 -1.23
N GLY A 161 3.42 -5.73 -1.08
CA GLY A 161 2.64 -4.70 -1.76
C GLY A 161 3.12 -3.28 -1.39
N TYR A 162 3.41 -3.04 -0.12
CA TYR A 162 3.97 -1.77 0.36
C TYR A 162 5.38 -1.52 -0.18
N ALA A 163 6.26 -2.53 -0.16
CA ALA A 163 7.61 -2.44 -0.69
C ALA A 163 7.58 -2.11 -2.19
N LEU A 164 6.66 -2.72 -2.94
CA LEU A 164 6.46 -2.45 -4.36
C LEU A 164 6.06 -1.00 -4.59
N SER A 165 5.00 -0.51 -3.94
CA SER A 165 4.56 0.88 -4.08
C SER A 165 5.63 1.90 -3.69
N THR A 166 6.38 1.65 -2.62
CA THR A 166 7.40 2.57 -2.11
C THR A 166 8.77 2.42 -2.78
N SER A 167 8.93 1.49 -3.72
CA SER A 167 10.18 1.31 -4.49
C SER A 167 10.30 2.30 -5.64
N PHE A 168 9.18 2.84 -6.13
CA PHE A 168 9.13 3.81 -7.21
C PHE A 168 9.47 5.20 -6.69
N TYR A 169 10.52 5.81 -7.21
CA TYR A 169 10.90 7.19 -6.90
C TYR A 169 11.28 7.95 -8.17
N LYS A 170 11.17 9.27 -8.15
CA LYS A 170 11.67 10.10 -9.25
C LYS A 170 13.06 10.62 -8.93
N LYS A 171 14.03 10.32 -9.80
CA LYS A 171 15.36 10.94 -9.74
C LYS A 171 15.30 12.28 -10.49
N ILE A 172 15.64 13.35 -9.76
CA ILE A 172 15.82 14.72 -10.29
C ILE A 172 17.19 14.80 -10.96
#